data_AF-A0A951YX96-F1
#
_entry.id   AF-A0A951YX96-F1
#
_cell.length_a   1.000
_cell.length_b   1.000
_cell.length_c   1.000
_cell.angle_alpha   90.00
_cell.angle_beta   90.00
_cell.angle_gamma   90.00
#
_symmetry.space_group_name_H-M   'P 1'
#
loop_
_entity.id
_entity.type
_entity.pdbx_description
1 polymer ?
#
loop_
_entity_poly.entity_id
_entity_poly.type
_entity_poly.pdbx_seq_one_letter_code
_entity_poly.pdbx_strand_id
1 'polypeptide(L)'
;MSSIDTLLRQLASAGEPAPLHEALVFLKTRLGREESRRAEATIPRRLRTVLALVDGRRSVQVLRTLLHSYRGLDDALDMLHKMGLIEPLPERWDLGPTGSD
;
A
#
# COMPACT_ATOMS: atom_id res chain seq x y z
N MET A 1 -18.49 23.23 1.53
CA MET A 1 -17.94 22.30 0.52
C MET A 1 -16.52 21.98 0.96
N SER A 2 -16.23 20.71 1.27
CA SER A 2 -14.99 20.32 1.96
C SER A 2 -13.81 20.31 0.99
N SER A 3 -12.66 20.82 1.43
CA SER A 3 -11.40 20.86 0.66
C SER A 3 -10.95 19.48 0.15
N ILE A 4 -11.37 18.42 0.83
CA ILE A 4 -11.10 17.03 0.47
C ILE A 4 -11.77 16.63 -0.85
N ASP A 5 -13.01 17.09 -1.11
CA ASP A 5 -13.74 16.71 -2.32
C ASP A 5 -13.08 17.29 -3.59
N THR A 6 -12.52 18.50 -3.48
CA THR A 6 -11.77 19.15 -4.56
C THR A 6 -10.45 18.43 -4.83
N LEU A 7 -9.77 18.01 -3.76
CA LEU A 7 -8.49 17.30 -3.84
C LEU A 7 -8.67 15.90 -4.46
N LEU A 8 -9.73 15.18 -4.08
CA LEU A 8 -10.10 13.90 -4.68
C LEU A 8 -10.41 14.04 -6.18
N ARG A 9 -11.08 15.12 -6.58
CA ARG A 9 -11.45 15.38 -7.97
C ARG A 9 -10.24 15.81 -8.82
N GLN A 10 -9.28 16.53 -8.26
CA GLN A 10 -8.02 16.87 -8.94
C GLN A 10 -7.11 15.64 -9.12
N LEU A 11 -7.07 14.74 -8.14
CA LEU A 11 -6.32 13.47 -8.28
C LEU A 11 -6.91 12.58 -9.37
N ALA A 12 -8.23 12.59 -9.57
CA ALA A 12 -8.89 11.89 -10.68
C ALA A 12 -8.60 12.49 -12.07
N SER A 13 -7.98 13.68 -12.15
CA SER A 13 -7.62 14.36 -13.40
C SER A 13 -6.13 14.23 -13.77
N ALA A 14 -5.29 13.78 -12.84
CA ALA A 14 -3.98 13.24 -13.17
C ALA A 14 -4.24 11.88 -13.83
N GLY A 15 -3.73 11.66 -15.05
CA GLY A 15 -3.99 10.43 -15.80
C GLY A 15 -3.84 9.16 -14.94
N GLU A 16 -4.67 8.16 -15.23
CA GLU A 16 -4.76 6.91 -14.47
C GLU A 16 -3.36 6.47 -13.98
N PRO A 17 -3.13 6.39 -12.66
CA PRO A 17 -1.84 6.00 -12.14
C PRO A 17 -1.45 4.67 -12.78
N ALA A 18 -0.23 4.59 -13.32
CA ALA A 18 0.24 3.39 -13.97
C ALA A 18 0.02 2.19 -13.02
N PRO A 19 -0.59 1.09 -13.50
CA PRO A 19 -0.91 -0.04 -12.65
C PRO A 19 0.34 -0.54 -11.96
N LEU A 20 0.22 -0.87 -10.67
CA LEU A 20 1.36 -1.34 -9.88
C LEU A 20 1.90 -2.65 -10.48
N HIS A 21 3.23 -2.78 -10.49
CA HIS A 21 3.91 -3.98 -10.99
C HIS A 21 3.50 -5.20 -10.17
N GLU A 22 3.16 -6.30 -10.82
CA GLU A 22 2.54 -7.48 -10.20
C GLU A 22 3.41 -8.14 -9.13
N ALA A 23 4.73 -8.18 -9.37
CA ALA A 23 5.72 -8.74 -8.46
C ALA A 23 6.08 -7.82 -7.26
N LEU A 24 5.62 -6.56 -7.27
CA LEU A 24 5.95 -5.60 -6.23
C LEU A 24 5.42 -6.09 -4.87
N VAL A 25 6.26 -6.03 -3.84
CA VAL A 25 5.88 -6.36 -2.46
C VAL A 25 6.02 -5.11 -1.61
N PHE A 26 5.03 -4.84 -0.76
CA PHE A 26 5.09 -3.75 0.20
C PHE A 26 5.35 -4.28 1.62
N LEU A 27 6.08 -3.49 2.40
CA LEU A 27 6.29 -3.68 3.84
C LEU A 27 5.69 -2.49 4.60
N LYS A 28 5.10 -2.74 5.77
CA LYS A 28 4.70 -1.67 6.69
C LYS A 28 5.94 -0.93 7.20
N THR A 29 5.96 0.38 7.06
CA THR A 29 6.96 1.24 7.70
C THR A 29 6.75 1.27 9.22
N ARG A 30 7.59 1.97 9.97
CA ARG A 30 7.35 2.19 11.41
C ARG A 30 5.99 2.87 11.66
N LEU A 31 5.66 3.90 10.88
CA LEU A 31 4.38 4.62 10.96
C LEU A 31 3.20 3.69 10.63
N GLY A 32 3.32 2.85 9.59
CA GLY A 32 2.28 1.87 9.26
C GLY A 32 2.03 0.84 10.37
N ARG A 33 3.09 0.41 11.07
CA ARG A 33 2.97 -0.49 12.23
C ARG A 33 2.31 0.20 13.42
N GLU A 34 2.66 1.45 13.68
CA GLU A 34 2.02 2.26 14.72
C GLU A 34 0.53 2.46 14.41
N GLU A 35 0.18 2.88 13.19
CA GLU A 35 -1.20 3.05 12.74
C GLU A 35 -2.02 1.77 12.87
N SER A 36 -1.44 0.62 12.53
CA SER A 36 -2.11 -0.68 12.66
C SER A 36 -2.48 -1.03 14.10
N ARG A 37 -1.65 -0.63 15.07
CA ARG A 37 -1.84 -0.90 16.50
C ARG A 37 -2.79 0.07 17.19
N ARG A 38 -3.10 1.23 16.60
CA ARG A 38 -3.97 2.23 17.23
C ARG A 38 -5.36 1.67 17.46
N ALA A 39 -5.92 1.88 18.65
CA ALA A 39 -7.31 1.52 18.93
C ALA A 39 -8.26 2.31 18.01
N GLU A 40 -8.04 3.61 17.89
CA GLU A 40 -8.75 4.51 16.99
C GLU A 40 -7.89 4.81 15.76
N ALA A 41 -8.35 4.38 14.57
CA ALA A 41 -7.61 4.63 13.33
C ALA A 41 -7.73 6.08 12.89
N THR A 42 -6.64 6.62 12.35
CA THR A 42 -6.63 7.92 11.70
C THR A 42 -6.89 7.82 10.19
N ILE A 43 -6.84 6.60 9.64
CA ILE A 43 -7.11 6.33 8.23
C ILE A 43 -8.50 5.70 7.99
N PRO A 44 -9.11 5.89 6.81
CA PRO A 44 -10.37 5.25 6.45
C PRO A 44 -10.32 3.72 6.60
N ARG A 45 -11.45 3.12 7.01
CA ARG A 45 -11.56 1.66 7.26
C ARG A 45 -11.08 0.82 6.07
N ARG A 46 -11.34 1.26 4.84
CA ARG A 46 -10.88 0.57 3.61
C ARG A 46 -9.35 0.51 3.52
N LEU A 47 -8.67 1.64 3.74
CA LEU A 47 -7.20 1.67 3.78
C LEU A 47 -6.65 0.86 4.95
N ARG A 48 -7.34 0.85 6.09
CA ARG A 48 -6.96 0.02 7.25
C ARG A 48 -7.01 -1.48 6.92
N THR A 49 -8.00 -1.93 6.15
CA THR A 49 -8.07 -3.33 5.67
C THR A 49 -6.87 -3.67 4.80
N VAL A 50 -6.52 -2.80 3.84
CA VAL A 50 -5.35 -3.04 2.97
C VAL A 50 -4.05 -3.02 3.80
N LEU A 51 -3.87 -2.01 4.65
CA LEU A 51 -2.70 -1.91 5.53
C LEU A 51 -2.53 -3.16 6.39
N ALA A 52 -3.62 -3.70 6.97
CA ALA A 52 -3.57 -4.92 7.78
C ALA A 52 -2.94 -6.10 7.02
N LEU A 53 -3.16 -6.21 5.71
CA LEU A 53 -2.68 -7.31 4.86
C LEU A 53 -1.26 -7.12 4.32
N VAL A 54 -0.69 -5.91 4.40
CA VAL A 54 0.69 -5.64 3.99
C VAL A 54 1.64 -6.23 5.03
N ASP A 55 2.38 -7.28 4.67
CA ASP A 55 3.22 -8.05 5.59
C ASP A 55 4.67 -8.24 5.10
N GLY A 56 5.03 -7.67 3.95
CA GLY A 56 6.34 -7.87 3.33
C GLY A 56 6.50 -9.22 2.64
N ARG A 57 5.43 -10.00 2.45
CA ARG A 57 5.48 -11.34 1.85
C ARG A 57 4.64 -11.49 0.59
N ARG A 58 3.54 -10.75 0.51
CA ARG A 58 2.59 -10.87 -0.61
C ARG A 58 2.85 -9.82 -1.66
N SER A 59 2.95 -10.26 -2.91
CA SER A 59 3.01 -9.37 -4.04
C SER A 59 1.67 -8.68 -4.30
N VAL A 60 1.69 -7.58 -5.08
CA VAL A 60 0.49 -6.88 -5.54
C VAL A 60 -0.47 -7.84 -6.23
N GLN A 61 0.04 -8.76 -7.05
CA GLN A 61 -0.78 -9.78 -7.71
C GLN A 61 -1.54 -10.65 -6.68
N VAL A 62 -0.85 -11.16 -5.67
CA VAL A 62 -1.46 -11.97 -4.60
C VAL A 62 -2.52 -11.17 -3.86
N LEU A 63 -2.26 -9.89 -3.56
CA LEU A 63 -3.24 -9.02 -2.91
C LEU A 63 -4.47 -8.78 -3.79
N ARG A 64 -4.31 -8.57 -5.11
CA ARG A 64 -5.44 -8.44 -6.06
C ARG A 64 -6.30 -9.70 -6.09
N THR A 65 -5.68 -10.89 -6.06
CA THR A 65 -6.42 -12.16 -6.01
C THR A 65 -7.19 -12.31 -4.68
N LEU A 66 -6.54 -12.05 -3.55
CA LEU A 66 -7.16 -12.14 -2.23
C LEU A 66 -8.31 -11.14 -2.06
N LEU A 67 -8.14 -9.94 -2.62
CA LEU A 67 -9.08 -8.83 -2.52
C LEU A 67 -9.81 -8.57 -3.85
N HIS A 68 -10.19 -9.62 -4.58
CA HIS A 68 -10.81 -9.50 -5.90
C HIS A 68 -12.06 -8.60 -5.94
N SER A 69 -12.80 -8.49 -4.83
CA SER A 69 -13.98 -7.62 -4.70
C SER A 69 -13.65 -6.18 -4.25
N TYR A 70 -12.39 -5.89 -3.90
CA TYR A 70 -11.94 -4.57 -3.47
C TYR A 70 -11.62 -3.71 -4.70
N ARG A 71 -12.52 -2.78 -5.03
CA ARG A 71 -12.28 -1.83 -6.14
C ARG A 71 -11.23 -0.78 -5.76
N GLY A 72 -10.26 -0.54 -6.64
CA GLY A 72 -9.19 0.44 -6.41
C GLY A 72 -8.13 -0.03 -5.42
N LEU A 73 -7.72 -1.30 -5.48
CA LEU A 73 -6.64 -1.80 -4.63
C LEU A 73 -5.32 -1.06 -4.89
N ASP A 74 -5.00 -0.83 -6.15
CA ASP A 74 -3.81 -0.08 -6.56
C ASP A 74 -3.82 1.34 -5.99
N ASP A 75 -4.94 2.06 -6.11
CA ASP A 75 -5.10 3.39 -5.50
C ASP A 75 -4.92 3.35 -3.98
N ALA A 76 -5.44 2.31 -3.33
CA ALA A 76 -5.30 2.17 -1.88
C ALA A 76 -3.85 1.92 -1.46
N LEU A 77 -3.10 1.11 -2.23
CA LEU A 77 -1.68 0.88 -2.00
C LEU A 77 -0.87 2.16 -2.27
N ASP A 78 -1.16 2.87 -3.36
CA ASP A 78 -0.54 4.16 -3.69
C ASP A 78 -0.81 5.21 -2.61
N MET A 79 -2.05 5.32 -2.12
CA MET A 79 -2.39 6.23 -1.01
C MET A 79 -1.63 5.86 0.28
N LEU A 80 -1.60 4.58 0.66
CA LEU A 80 -0.84 4.13 1.84
C LEU A 80 0.66 4.42 1.69
N HIS A 81 1.20 4.30 0.48
CA HIS A 81 2.59 4.62 0.17
C HIS A 81 2.86 6.12 0.29
N LYS A 82 2.02 6.96 -0.32
CA LYS A 82 2.09 8.42 -0.22
C LYS A 82 1.94 8.94 1.21
N MET A 83 1.17 8.24 2.05
CA MET A 83 1.05 8.52 3.48
C MET A 83 2.26 8.05 4.31
N GLY A 84 3.23 7.38 3.70
CA GLY A 84 4.42 6.85 4.37
C GLY A 84 4.11 5.67 5.31
N LEU A 85 2.97 4.99 5.13
CA LEU A 85 2.57 3.85 5.97
C LEU A 85 3.13 2.53 5.43
N ILE A 86 3.39 2.46 4.13
CA ILE A 86 4.02 1.32 3.48
C ILE A 86 5.13 1.78 2.54
N GLU A 87 6.09 0.92 2.31
CA GLU A 87 7.19 1.13 1.37
C GLU A 87 7.42 -0.13 0.53
N PRO A 88 7.79 0.01 -0.75
CA PRO A 88 8.13 -1.13 -1.57
C PRO A 88 9.39 -1.80 -1.02
N LEU A 89 9.42 -3.13 -1.02
CA LEU A 89 10.66 -3.85 -0.79
C LEU A 89 11.62 -3.56 -1.96
N PRO A 90 12.92 -3.36 -1.68
CA PRO A 90 13.91 -3.28 -2.74
C PRO A 90 13.88 -4.57 -3.57
N GLU A 91 13.99 -4.45 -4.90
CA GLU A 91 14.05 -5.61 -5.82
C GLU A 91 15.12 -6.65 -5.46
N ARG A 92 16.07 -6.27 -4.61
CA ARG A 92 17.24 -7.07 -4.24
C ARG A 92 17.16 -7.68 -2.83
N TRP A 93 16.01 -7.62 -2.17
CA TRP A 93 15.81 -8.21 -0.83
C TRP A 93 15.92 -9.75 -0.81
N ASP A 94 15.78 -10.37 -1.98
CA ASP A 94 15.75 -11.83 -2.18
C ASP A 94 17.15 -12.47 -2.13
N LEU A 95 18.20 -11.66 -2.19
CA LEU A 95 19.57 -12.10 -1.94
C LEU A 95 19.79 -12.11 -0.42
N GLY A 96 19.54 -13.25 0.22
CA GLY A 96 20.06 -13.51 1.57
C GLY A 96 21.57 -13.23 1.65
N PRO A 97 22.19 -13.19 2.85
CA PRO A 97 23.63 -12.99 2.94
C PRO A 97 24.30 -14.07 2.09
N THR A 98 24.85 -13.67 0.94
CA THR A 98 25.77 -14.51 0.19
C THR A 98 26.93 -14.70 1.13
N GLY A 99 26.95 -15.82 1.84
CA GLY A 99 28.12 -16.27 2.56
C GLY A 99 29.26 -16.32 1.55
N SER A 100 30.15 -15.34 1.65
CA SER A 100 31.46 -15.44 1.04
C SER A 100 32.25 -16.42 1.91
N ASP A 101 32.58 -17.57 1.32
CA ASP A 101 33.72 -18.40 1.69
C ASP A 101 35.02 -17.57 1.79
#